data_AF-A0A5B1M6N5-F1
#
_entry.id   AF-A0A5B1M6N5-F1
#
_cell.length_a   1.000
_cell.length_b   1.000
_cell.length_c   1.000
_cell.angle_alpha   90.00
_cell.angle_beta   90.00
_cell.angle_gamma   90.00
#
_symmetry.space_group_name_H-M   'P 1'
#
loop_
_entity.id
_entity.type
_entity.pdbx_description
1 polymer ?
#
loop_
_entity_poly.entity_id
_entity_poly.type
_entity_poly.pdbx_seq_one_letter_code
_entity_poly.pdbx_strand_id
1 'polypeptide(L)'
;MGPVTPDEARQELLRLRASIDNLDAALVHLLAERFKCTEQVGRLKAHAGMPPADPAREAVQIARLRALSETSGLDPHFAEKFLNVIIAEVIQNHRQFLDE
;
A
#
# COMPACT_ATOMS: atom_id res chain seq x y z
N MET A 1 5.60 -17.01 -32.56
CA MET A 1 4.12 -16.96 -32.45
C MET A 1 3.60 -16.17 -33.64
N GLY A 2 2.56 -16.68 -34.31
CA GLY A 2 1.86 -15.92 -35.36
C GLY A 2 1.06 -14.75 -34.78
N PRO A 3 0.50 -13.87 -35.62
CA PRO A 3 -0.30 -12.74 -35.17
C PRO A 3 -1.57 -13.23 -34.46
N VAL A 4 -1.84 -12.68 -33.26
CA VAL A 4 -3.05 -12.93 -32.49
C VAL A 4 -4.24 -12.27 -33.20
N THR A 5 -5.34 -12.99 -33.37
CA THR A 5 -6.56 -12.43 -33.97
C THR A 5 -7.25 -11.45 -33.00
N PRO A 6 -8.07 -10.50 -33.49
CA PRO A 6 -8.80 -9.58 -32.60
C PRO A 6 -9.67 -10.28 -31.56
N ASP A 7 -10.28 -11.43 -31.89
CA ASP A 7 -11.11 -12.19 -30.95
C ASP A 7 -10.27 -12.91 -29.89
N GLU A 8 -9.14 -13.53 -30.26
CA GLU A 8 -8.20 -14.12 -29.29
C GLU A 8 -7.65 -13.04 -28.34
N ALA A 9 -7.28 -11.87 -28.87
CA ALA A 9 -6.82 -10.74 -28.07
C ALA A 9 -7.89 -10.25 -27.08
N ARG A 10 -9.16 -10.21 -27.50
CA ARG A 10 -10.29 -9.81 -26.64
C ARG A 10 -10.53 -10.82 -25.52
N GLN A 11 -10.46 -12.12 -25.81
CA GLN A 11 -10.61 -13.16 -24.80
C GLN A 11 -9.48 -13.11 -23.77
N GLU A 12 -8.24 -12.94 -24.22
CA GLU A 12 -7.08 -12.83 -23.34
C GLU A 12 -7.16 -11.56 -22.47
N LEU A 13 -7.60 -10.44 -23.04
CA LEU A 13 -7.82 -9.21 -22.29
C LEU A 13 -8.86 -9.38 -21.17
N LEU A 14 -9.96 -10.10 -21.42
CA LEU A 14 -10.96 -10.40 -20.39
C LEU A 14 -10.37 -11.26 -19.27
N ARG A 15 -9.58 -12.28 -19.63
CA ARG A 15 -8.90 -13.16 -18.66
C ARG A 15 -7.92 -12.38 -17.76
N LEU A 16 -7.12 -11.50 -18.36
CA LEU A 16 -6.15 -10.67 -17.64
C LEU A 16 -6.86 -9.67 -16.73
N ARG A 17 -7.94 -9.03 -17.19
CA ARG A 17 -8.73 -8.11 -16.37
C ARG A 17 -9.36 -8.79 -15.16
N ALA A 18 -9.93 -9.98 -15.32
CA ALA A 18 -10.43 -10.75 -14.19
C ALA A 18 -9.32 -11.07 -13.17
N SER A 19 -8.08 -11.25 -13.62
CA SER A 19 -6.93 -11.43 -12.72
C SER A 19 -6.56 -10.13 -11.99
N ILE A 20 -6.60 -8.99 -12.68
CA ILE A 20 -6.39 -7.66 -12.10
C ILE A 20 -7.46 -7.37 -11.02
N ASP A 21 -8.74 -7.59 -11.33
CA ASP A 21 -9.83 -7.34 -10.39
C ASP A 21 -9.67 -8.15 -9.08
N ASN A 22 -9.20 -9.40 -9.20
CA ASN A 22 -8.90 -10.24 -8.03
C ASN A 22 -7.72 -9.72 -7.21
N LEU A 23 -6.67 -9.21 -7.87
CA LEU A 23 -5.52 -8.60 -7.19
C LEU A 23 -5.93 -7.31 -6.49
N ASP A 24 -6.75 -6.49 -7.12
CA ASP A 24 -7.26 -5.24 -6.54
C ASP A 24 -8.10 -5.50 -5.29
N ALA A 25 -8.96 -6.53 -5.31
CA ALA A 25 -9.70 -6.96 -4.13
C ALA A 25 -8.77 -7.38 -2.99
N ALA A 26 -7.72 -8.16 -3.29
CA ALA A 26 -6.72 -8.55 -2.30
C ALA A 26 -5.96 -7.35 -1.73
N LEU A 27 -5.58 -6.38 -2.57
CA LEU A 27 -4.92 -5.15 -2.15
C LEU A 27 -5.80 -4.35 -1.18
N VAL A 28 -7.09 -4.19 -1.47
CA VAL A 28 -8.03 -3.47 -0.60
C VAL A 28 -8.15 -4.17 0.76
N HIS A 29 -8.31 -5.49 0.78
CA HIS A 29 -8.38 -6.24 2.03
C HIS A 29 -7.10 -6.13 2.87
N LEU A 30 -5.93 -6.24 2.24
CA LEU A 30 -4.64 -6.10 2.92
C LEU A 30 -4.44 -4.68 3.47
N LEU A 31 -4.86 -3.65 2.73
CA LEU A 31 -4.85 -2.28 3.20
C LEU A 31 -5.77 -2.11 4.41
N ALA A 32 -7.01 -2.64 4.37
CA ALA A 32 -7.93 -2.55 5.49
C ALA A 32 -7.34 -3.15 6.78
N GLU A 33 -6.72 -4.33 6.70
CA GLU A 33 -6.03 -4.94 7.85
C GLU A 33 -4.82 -4.11 8.30
N ARG A 34 -4.04 -3.58 7.36
CA ARG A 34 -2.92 -2.68 7.69
C ARG A 34 -3.42 -1.43 8.43
N PHE A 35 -4.55 -0.85 8.02
CA PHE A 35 -5.11 0.34 8.63
C PHE A 35 -5.63 0.09 10.05
N LYS A 36 -6.22 -1.08 10.33
CA LYS A 36 -6.57 -1.50 11.69
C LYS A 36 -5.35 -1.52 12.62
N CYS A 37 -4.23 -2.07 12.14
CA CYS A 37 -2.99 -2.07 12.90
C CYS A 37 -2.47 -0.64 13.16
N THR A 38 -2.51 0.24 12.15
CA THR A 38 -2.07 1.62 12.33
C THR A 38 -3.00 2.41 13.26
N GLU A 39 -4.31 2.14 13.26
CA GLU A 39 -5.23 2.74 14.22
C GLU A 39 -4.82 2.43 15.67
N GLN A 40 -4.51 1.16 15.96
CA GLN A 40 -4.04 0.75 17.27
C GLN A 40 -2.71 1.44 17.64
N VAL A 41 -1.79 1.59 16.68
CA VAL A 41 -0.55 2.35 16.88
C VAL A 41 -0.85 3.82 17.16
N GLY A 42 -1.78 4.44 16.44
CA GLY A 42 -2.20 5.83 16.64
C GLY A 42 -2.78 6.06 18.03
N ARG A 43 -3.72 5.22 18.46
CA ARG A 43 -4.30 5.26 19.81
C ARG A 43 -3.23 5.07 20.89
N LEU A 44 -2.33 4.10 20.71
CA LEU A 44 -1.21 3.87 21.64
C LEU A 44 -0.30 5.10 21.73
N LYS A 45 0.07 5.69 20.59
CA LYS A 45 0.91 6.88 20.54
C LYS A 45 0.25 8.06 21.26
N ALA A 46 -1.04 8.30 21.00
CA ALA A 46 -1.80 9.36 21.65
C ALA A 46 -1.83 9.19 23.18
N HIS A 47 -2.22 8.00 23.66
CA HIS A 47 -2.23 7.70 25.10
C HIS A 47 -0.86 7.86 25.78
N ALA A 48 0.22 7.60 25.05
CA ALA A 48 1.59 7.71 25.55
C ALA A 48 2.23 9.10 25.31
N GLY A 49 1.50 10.08 24.77
CA GLY A 49 2.01 11.40 24.45
C GLY A 49 3.07 11.42 23.34
N MET A 50 3.10 10.40 22.48
CA MET A 50 4.04 10.28 21.36
C MET A 50 3.52 11.01 20.13
N PRO A 51 4.42 11.57 19.29
CA PRO A 51 4.01 12.25 18.08
C PRO A 51 3.39 11.28 17.05
N PRO A 52 2.36 11.72 16.29
CA PRO A 52 1.77 10.94 15.20
C PRO A 52 2.80 10.46 14.17
N ALA A 53 3.66 11.38 13.72
CA ALA A 53 4.74 11.14 12.78
C ALA A 53 5.99 10.58 13.49
N ASP A 54 6.74 9.75 12.78
CA ASP A 54 8.02 9.20 13.23
C ASP A 54 8.95 9.09 12.02
N PRO A 55 9.70 10.17 11.70
CA PRO A 55 10.52 10.23 10.50
C PRO A 55 11.57 9.10 10.41
N ALA A 56 12.10 8.67 11.56
CA ALA A 56 13.06 7.58 11.61
C ALA A 56 12.40 6.25 11.23
N ARG A 57 11.20 5.98 11.75
CA ARG A 57 10.43 4.79 11.38
C ARG A 57 10.00 4.82 9.92
N GLU A 58 9.58 5.96 9.41
CA GLU A 58 9.16 6.17 8.01
C GLU A 58 10.31 5.89 7.04
N ALA A 59 11.52 6.40 7.31
CA ALA A 59 12.71 6.12 6.51
C ALA A 59 13.02 4.61 6.42
N VAL A 60 12.90 3.88 7.54
CA VAL A 60 13.09 2.42 7.56
C VAL A 60 12.02 1.69 6.74
N GLN A 61 10.76 2.15 6.78
CA GLN A 61 9.70 1.55 5.97
C GLN A 61 9.95 1.75 4.47
N ILE A 62 10.38 2.94 4.06
CA ILE A 62 10.73 3.25 2.67
C ILE A 62 11.89 2.37 2.20
N ALA A 63 12.99 2.29 2.97
CA ALA A 63 14.14 1.47 2.62
C ALA A 63 13.77 -0.02 2.46
N ARG A 64 12.97 -0.56 3.39
CA ARG A 64 12.50 -1.95 3.31
C ARG A 64 11.61 -2.19 2.09
N LEU A 65 10.71 -1.25 1.77
CA LEU A 65 9.81 -1.40 0.62
C LEU A 65 10.56 -1.33 -0.72
N ARG A 66 11.56 -0.45 -0.83
CA ARG A 66 12.41 -0.37 -2.03
C ARG A 66 13.11 -1.70 -2.29
N ALA A 67 13.74 -2.28 -1.26
CA ALA A 67 14.38 -3.60 -1.37
C ALA A 67 13.39 -4.70 -1.76
N LEU A 68 12.18 -4.71 -1.19
CA LEU A 68 11.14 -5.68 -1.57
C LEU A 68 10.72 -5.51 -3.04
N SER A 69 10.62 -4.26 -3.49
CA SER A 69 10.18 -3.92 -4.85
C SER A 69 11.18 -4.42 -5.90
N GLU A 70 12.48 -4.25 -5.64
CA GLU A 70 13.56 -4.78 -6.48
C GLU A 70 13.44 -6.31 -6.66
N THR A 71 13.19 -7.04 -5.57
CA THR A 71 13.03 -8.51 -5.64
C THR A 71 11.71 -8.96 -6.25
N SER A 72 10.69 -8.09 -6.29
CA SER A 72 9.35 -8.40 -6.77
C SER A 72 9.08 -7.93 -8.20
N GLY A 73 10.06 -7.31 -8.85
CA GLY A 73 9.92 -6.76 -10.21
C GLY A 73 9.06 -5.50 -10.29
N LEU A 74 8.86 -4.80 -9.16
CA LEU A 74 8.16 -3.52 -9.10
C LEU A 74 9.18 -2.38 -9.10
N ASP A 75 8.90 -1.29 -9.82
CA ASP A 75 9.73 -0.09 -9.76
C ASP A 75 9.80 0.45 -8.31
N PRO A 76 10.99 0.50 -7.69
CA PRO A 76 11.15 0.99 -6.32
C PRO A 76 10.69 2.44 -6.14
N HIS A 77 10.79 3.27 -7.19
CA HIS A 77 10.34 4.65 -7.13
C HIS A 77 8.82 4.76 -7.13
N PHE A 78 8.14 3.92 -7.92
CA PHE A 78 6.68 3.79 -7.86
C PHE A 78 6.22 3.28 -6.49
N ALA A 79 6.88 2.26 -5.94
CA ALA A 79 6.55 1.72 -4.63
C ALA A 79 6.70 2.75 -3.51
N GLU A 80 7.76 3.57 -3.55
CA GLU A 80 7.97 4.67 -2.62
C GLU A 80 6.84 5.72 -2.70
N LYS A 81 6.43 6.13 -3.91
CA LYS A 81 5.30 7.05 -4.09
C LYS A 81 4.02 6.50 -3.46
N PHE A 82 3.72 5.23 -3.70
CA PHE A 82 2.54 4.57 -3.15
C PHE A 82 2.59 4.53 -1.61
N LEU A 83 3.74 4.17 -1.04
CA LEU A 83 3.90 4.13 0.41
C LEU A 83 3.78 5.52 1.05
N ASN A 84 4.30 6.56 0.40
CA ASN A 84 4.19 7.93 0.91
C ASN A 84 2.72 8.38 1.02
N VAL A 85 1.86 7.99 0.06
CA VAL A 85 0.41 8.24 0.15
C VAL A 85 -0.18 7.54 1.38
N ILE A 86 0.16 6.27 1.58
CA ILE A 86 -0.35 5.50 2.74
C ILE A 86 0.15 6.09 4.07
N ILE A 87 1.42 6.47 4.16
CA ILE A 87 2.00 7.06 5.37
C ILE A 87 1.32 8.39 5.70
N ALA A 88 1.09 9.24 4.70
CA ALA A 88 0.40 10.52 4.89
C ALA A 88 -1.00 10.32 5.49
N GLU A 89 -1.78 9.39 4.94
CA GLU A 89 -3.12 9.05 5.45
C GLU A 89 -3.05 8.51 6.89
N VAL A 90 -2.10 7.62 7.19
CA VAL A 90 -1.90 7.10 8.55
C VAL A 90 -1.58 8.21 9.56
N ILE A 91 -0.69 9.13 9.21
CA ILE A 91 -0.34 10.27 10.07
C ILE A 91 -1.56 11.16 10.29
N GLN A 92 -2.36 11.41 9.26
CA GLN A 92 -3.61 12.16 9.38
C GLN A 92 -4.59 11.47 10.34
N ASN A 93 -4.77 10.16 10.22
CA ASN A 93 -5.63 9.40 11.13
C ASN A 93 -5.12 9.41 12.57
N HIS A 94 -3.81 9.30 12.77
CA HIS A 94 -3.22 9.38 14.12
C HIS A 94 -3.50 10.73 14.80
N ARG A 95 -3.55 11.83 14.05
CA ARG A 95 -3.86 13.15 14.63
C ARG A 95 -5.26 13.21 15.24
N GLN A 96 -6.22 12.43 14.72
CA GLN A 96 -7.58 12.40 15.24
C GLN A 96 -7.67 11.85 16.66
N PHE A 97 -6.72 10.99 17.07
CA PHE A 97 -6.67 10.43 18.42
C PHE A 97 -5.99 11.33 19.44
N LEU A 98 -5.40 12.46 19.04
CA LEU A 98 -4.79 13.40 19.98
C LEU A 98 -5.83 14.19 20.79
N ASP A 99 -7.06 14.28 20.27
CA ASP A 99 -8.17 15.04 20.85
C ASP A 99 -9.23 14.14 21.53
N GLU A 100 -9.05 12.82 21.49
CA GLU A 100 -9.88 11.82 22.20
C GLU A 100 -9.36 11.58 23.63
#